data_AF-Q3SIX4-F1
#
_entry.id   AF-Q3SIX4-F1
#
_cell.length_a   1.000
_cell.length_b   1.000
_cell.length_c   1.000
_cell.angle_alpha   90.00
_cell.angle_beta   90.00
_cell.angle_gamma   90.00
#
_symmetry.space_group_name_H-M   'P 1'
#
loop_
_entity.id
_entity.type
_entity.pdbx_description
1 polymer ?
#
loop_
_entity_poly.entity_id
_entity_poly.type
_entity_poly.pdbx_seq_one_letter_code
_entity_poly.pdbx_strand_id
1 'polypeptide(L)' 'MQSRECLHNGQFGYCWLEKEQWMFQAVVIAEHPVREQPVGEPTAVALEDLVFHHDEDEELH' A
#
# COMPACT_ATOMS: atom_id res chain seq x y z
N MET A 1 0.90 9.26 10.85
CA MET A 1 -0.16 8.83 9.91
C MET A 1 -0.14 7.32 9.82
N GLN A 2 -1.29 6.67 9.72
CA GLN A 2 -1.37 5.21 9.50
C GLN A 2 -1.08 4.89 8.02
N SER A 3 -0.50 3.73 7.75
CA SER A 3 -0.32 3.21 6.39
C SER A 3 -1.67 2.90 5.75
N ARG A 4 -1.76 3.03 4.42
CA ARG A 4 -2.95 2.73 3.63
C ARG A 4 -2.61 1.71 2.56
N GLU A 5 -3.58 0.89 2.19
CA GLU A 5 -3.45 0.00 1.03
C GLU A 5 -3.44 0.81 -0.27
N CYS A 6 -2.54 0.45 -1.17
CA CYS A 6 -2.42 1.10 -2.45
C CYS A 6 -1.70 0.25 -3.48
N LEU A 7 -1.81 0.68 -4.74
CA LEU A 7 -1.09 0.14 -5.87
C LEU A 7 -0.03 1.14 -6.34
N HIS A 8 1.14 0.61 -6.67
CA HIS A 8 2.20 1.31 -7.38
C HIS A 8 2.73 0.42 -8.49
N ASN A 9 2.76 0.89 -9.74
CA ASN A 9 3.21 0.10 -10.90
C ASN A 9 2.55 -1.29 -11.02
N GLY A 10 1.29 -1.40 -10.61
CA GLY A 10 0.53 -2.66 -10.62
C GLY A 10 0.87 -3.64 -9.48
N GLN A 11 1.70 -3.24 -8.51
CA GLN A 11 2.00 -4.02 -7.32
C GLN A 11 1.17 -3.54 -6.12
N PHE A 12 0.60 -4.49 -5.38
CA PHE A 12 -0.11 -4.23 -4.14
C PHE A 12 0.87 -4.04 -2.98
N GLY A 13 0.54 -3.12 -2.09
CA GLY A 13 1.38 -2.77 -0.95
C GLY A 13 0.72 -1.77 -0.02
N TYR A 14 1.55 -1.27 0.89
CA TYR A 14 1.18 -0.20 1.81
C TYR A 14 1.94 1.06 1.50
N CYS A 15 1.26 2.20 1.56
CA CYS A 15 1.86 3.51 1.45
C CYS A 15 1.57 4.39 2.67
N TRP A 16 2.53 5.22 3.00
CA TRP A 16 2.45 6.16 4.12
C TRP A 16 3.28 7.41 3.80
N LEU A 17 2.97 8.49 4.51
CA LEU A 17 3.74 9.72 4.45
C LEU A 17 4.77 9.73 5.59
N GLU A 18 6.04 9.82 5.24
CA GLU A 18 7.16 9.99 6.17
C GLU A 18 7.92 11.27 5.80
N LYS A 19 7.99 12.25 6.72
CA LYS A 19 8.71 13.53 6.51
C LYS A 19 8.39 14.19 5.16
N GLU A 20 7.10 14.30 4.83
CA GLU A 20 6.58 14.87 3.57
C GLU A 20 6.89 14.05 2.30
N GLN A 21 7.56 12.91 2.42
CA GLN A 21 7.82 11.96 1.33
C GLN A 21 6.84 10.79 1.41
N TRP A 22 6.19 10.46 0.30
CA TRP A 22 5.41 9.23 0.19
C TRP A 22 6.33 8.04 0.04
N MET A 23 6.05 7.01 0.83
CA MET A 23 6.74 5.73 0.84
C MET A 23 5.77 4.64 0.39
N PHE A 24 6.28 3.63 -0.29
CA PHE A 24 5.55 2.44 -0.71
C PHE A 24 6.34 1.18 -0.32
N GLN A 25 5.65 0.20 0.27
CA GLN A 25 6.18 -1.14 0.54
C GLN A 25 5.31 -2.16 -0.16
N ALA A 26 5.84 -2.80 -1.20
CA ALA A 26 5.20 -3.95 -1.82
C ALA A 26 5.05 -5.08 -0.80
N VAL A 27 3.93 -5.80 -0.86
CA VAL A 27 3.70 -6.99 -0.05
C VAL A 27 3.31 -8.17 -0.92
N VAL A 28 3.62 -9.38 -0.43
CA VAL A 28 3.18 -10.64 -1.02
C VAL A 28 2.34 -11.41 0.00
N ILE A 29 1.32 -12.12 -0.48
CA ILE A 29 0.55 -13.04 0.33
C ILE A 29 1.33 -14.36 0.42
N ALA A 30 1.87 -14.65 1.60
CA ALA A 30 2.50 -15.93 1.88
C ALA A 30 1.45 -16.96 2.30
N GLU A 31 1.56 -18.20 1.83
CA GLU A 31 0.64 -19.27 2.22
C GLU A 31 0.99 -19.89 3.58
N HIS A 32 -0.03 -20.09 4.42
CA HIS A 32 -0.03 -20.83 5.70
C HIS A 32 1.03 -20.43 6.76
N PRO A 33 0.64 -19.59 7.75
CA PRO A 33 -0.60 -18.82 7.81
C PRO A 33 -0.63 -17.77 6.69
N VAL A 34 -1.82 -17.50 6.13
CA VAL A 34 -2.01 -16.40 5.16
C VAL A 34 -1.59 -15.12 5.84
N ARG A 35 -0.45 -14.56 5.41
CA ARG A 35 0.12 -13.33 5.95
C ARG A 35 0.73 -12.52 4.83
N GLU A 36 0.53 -11.21 4.91
CA GLU A 36 1.27 -10.26 4.09
C GLU A 36 2.71 -10.17 4.60
N GLN A 37 3.66 -10.28 3.67
CA GLN A 37 5.08 -10.11 3.95
C GLN A 37 5.64 -9.02 3.05
N PRO A 38 6.47 -8.10 3.58
CA PRO A 38 7.11 -7.08 2.78
C PRO A 38 8.05 -7.73 1.75
N VAL A 39 8.05 -7.18 0.55
CA VAL A 39 8.96 -7.54 -0.55
C VAL A 39 9.98 -6.44 -0.70
N GLY A 40 11.22 -6.70 -0.27
CA GLY A 40 12.31 -5.71 -0.33
C GLY A 40 12.11 -4.54 0.62
N GLU A 41 12.86 -3.47 0.39
CA GLU A 41 12.83 -2.23 1.20
C GLU A 41 11.74 -1.26 0.71
N PRO A 42 11.22 -0.39 1.59
CA PRO A 42 10.31 0.69 1.18
C PRO A 42 10.96 1.62 0.16
N THR A 43 10.18 2.02 -0.85
CA THR A 43 10.63 2.93 -1.91
C THR A 43 9.91 4.28 -1.82
N ALA A 44 10.65 5.37 -1.98
CA ALA A 44 10.08 6.70 -2.14
C ALA A 44 9.36 6.80 -3.50
N VAL A 45 8.13 7.29 -3.49
CA VAL A 45 7.26 7.37 -4.67
C VAL A 45 6.57 8.73 -4.72
N ALA A 46 6.15 9.16 -5.91
CA ALA A 46 5.32 10.35 -6.05
C ALA A 46 3.85 10.02 -5.73
N LEU A 47 3.10 11.01 -5.22
CA LEU A 47 1.68 10.83 -4.92
C LEU A 47 0.86 10.51 -6.18
N GLU A 48 1.24 11.06 -7.33
CA GLU A 48 0.59 10.83 -8.62
C GLU A 48 0.77 9.39 -9.15
N ASP A 49 1.77 8.66 -8.64
CA ASP A 49 2.04 7.27 -9.03
C ASP A 49 1.34 6.25 -8.10
N LEU A 50 0.59 6.72 -7.10
CA LEU A 50 -0.13 5.90 -6.13
C LEU A 50 -1.62 5.87 -6.44
N VAL A 51 -2.17 4.67 -6.51
CA VAL A 51 -3.62 4.44 -6.55
C VAL A 51 -4.04 3.88 -5.21
N PHE A 52 -4.73 4.68 -4.40
CA PHE A 52 -5.23 4.23 -3.11
C PHE A 52 -6.44 3.32 -3.31
N HIS A 53 -6.47 2.19 -2.61
CA HIS A 53 -7.69 1.42 -2.48
C HIS A 53 -8.60 2.21 -1.53
N HIS A 54 -9.66 2.79 -2.07
CA HIS A 54 -10.74 3.30 -1.26
C HIS A 54 -11.66 2.11 -0.98
N ASP A 55 -11.76 1.69 0.27
CA ASP A 55 -12.88 0.88 0.74
C ASP A 55 -14.16 1.74 0.68
N GLU A 56 -14.64 2.08 -0.52
CA GLU A 56 -16.02 2.56 -0.71
C GLU A 56 -16.98 1.36 -0.65
N ASP A 57 -16.91 0.62 0.45
CA ASP A 57 -17.96 -0.29 0.93
C ASP A 57 -18.59 0.27 2.23
N GLU A 58 -18.47 1.58 2.45
CA GLU A 58 -19.35 2.35 3.35
C GLU A 58 -20.37 3.14 2.51
N GLU A 59 -21.33 2.45 1.88
CA GLU A 59 -22.73 2.91 1.67
C GLU A 59 -23.48 2.04 0.63
N LEU A 60 -23.83 0.80 1.00
CA LEU A 60 -25.08 0.21 0.53
C LEU A 60 -26.23 0.98 1.21
N HIS A 61 -26.83 1.93 0.49
CA HIS A 61 -28.14 2.52 0.82
C HIS A 61 -29.26 1.48 0.71
#